data_AF-A0A358RI42-F1
#
_entry.id   AF-A0A358RI42-F1
#
_cell.length_a   1.000
_cell.length_b   1.000
_cell.length_c   1.000
_cell.angle_alpha   90.00
_cell.angle_beta   90.00
_cell.angle_gamma   90.00
#
_symmetry.space_group_name_H-M   'P 1'
#
loop_
_entity.id
_entity.type
_entity.pdbx_description
1 polymer ?
#
loop_
_entity_poly.entity_id
_entity_poly.type
_entity_poly.pdbx_seq_one_letter_code
_entity_poly.pdbx_strand_id
1 'polypeptide(L)' 'MKRNNMCPFCYIKSLFQKKRPTSVNPELDDYDNGVALTPPMGWSSWNTFRNRINEKLILDTAKA' A
#
# COMPACT_ATOMS: atom_id res chain seq x y z
N MET A 1 18.95 -17.86 27.15
CA MET A 1 18.12 -16.64 27.20
C MET A 1 17.44 -16.45 25.85
N LYS A 2 16.11 -16.51 25.76
CA LYS A 2 15.37 -16.20 24.52
C LYS A 2 15.13 -14.70 24.49
N ARG A 3 15.48 -14.00 23.41
CA ARG A 3 15.14 -12.57 23.21
C ARG A 3 14.02 -12.50 22.17
N ASN A 4 12.93 -11.81 22.48
CA ASN A 4 11.74 -11.68 21.62
C ASN A 4 11.20 -13.03 21.09
N ASN A 5 10.98 -13.99 21.99
CA ASN A 5 10.53 -15.36 21.66
C ASN A 5 11.43 -16.16 20.69
N MET A 6 12.61 -15.66 20.33
CA MET A 6 13.55 -16.35 19.45
C MET A 6 14.79 -16.85 20.18
N CYS A 7 15.36 -17.93 19.66
CA CYS A 7 16.65 -18.43 20.11
C CYS A 7 17.77 -17.42 19.76
N PRO A 8 18.86 -17.29 20.54
CA PRO A 8 19.94 -16.34 20.25
C PRO A 8 20.49 -16.45 18.83
N PHE A 9 20.70 -17.69 18.35
CA PHE A 9 21.13 -17.97 16.99
C PHE A 9 20.11 -17.52 15.93
N CYS A 10 18.82 -17.77 16.17
CA CYS A 10 17.70 -17.36 15.32
C CYS A 10 17.63 -15.83 15.21
N TYR A 11 17.83 -15.14 16.33
CA TYR A 11 17.86 -13.69 16.40
C TYR A 11 19.06 -13.12 15.62
N ILE A 12 20.26 -13.65 15.81
CA ILE A 12 21.45 -13.24 15.05
C ILE A 12 21.22 -13.47 13.55
N LYS A 13 20.69 -14.64 13.16
CA LYS A 13 20.33 -14.94 11.77
C LYS A 13 19.33 -13.93 11.20
N SER A 14 18.31 -13.54 11.97
CA SER A 14 17.32 -12.54 11.53
C SER A 14 17.89 -11.14 11.30
N LEU A 15 18.99 -10.77 11.99
CA LEU A 15 19.65 -9.48 11.76
C LEU A 15 20.35 -9.42 10.40
N PHE A 16 20.75 -10.58 9.86
CA PHE A 16 21.46 -10.69 8.58
C PHE A 16 20.59 -11.22 7.44
N GLN A 17 19.33 -11.58 7.70
CA GLN A 17 18.39 -11.98 6.67
C GLN A 17 17.75 -10.74 6.02
N LYS A 18 17.94 -10.59 4.70
CA LYS A 18 17.24 -9.58 3.90
C LYS A 18 15.73 -9.78 4.07
N LYS A 19 15.01 -8.73 4.47
CA LYS A 19 13.54 -8.76 4.53
C LYS A 19 13.01 -9.02 3.11
N ARG A 20 11.90 -9.73 3.00
CA ARG A 20 11.24 -9.95 1.70
C ARG A 20 10.91 -8.58 1.10
N PRO A 21 11.18 -8.35 -0.19
CA PRO A 21 10.77 -7.12 -0.84
C PRO A 21 9.25 -6.99 -0.72
N THR A 22 8.79 -5.78 -0.45
CA THR A 22 7.34 -5.51 -0.37
C THR A 22 6.78 -5.23 -1.77
N SER A 23 7.63 -4.84 -2.72
CA SER A 23 7.27 -4.66 -4.12
C SER A 23 6.97 -5.99 -4.81
N VAL A 24 6.02 -5.95 -5.76
CA VAL A 24 5.66 -7.11 -6.60
C VAL A 24 6.74 -7.36 -7.67
N ASN A 25 7.45 -6.29 -8.07
CA ASN A 25 8.56 -6.37 -9.02
C ASN A 25 9.90 -6.24 -8.26
N PRO A 26 10.82 -7.22 -8.36
CA PRO A 26 12.12 -7.18 -7.69
C PRO A 26 13.06 -6.06 -8.15
N GLU A 27 12.76 -5.38 -9.26
CA GLU A 27 13.51 -4.23 -9.77
C GLU A 27 13.05 -2.89 -9.18
N LEU A 28 11.87 -2.87 -8.55
CA LEU A 28 11.29 -1.66 -7.97
C LEU A 28 11.59 -1.56 -6.47
N ASP A 29 11.67 -0.32 -5.99
CA ASP A 29 11.85 -0.01 -4.57
C ASP A 29 10.72 -0.58 -3.72
N ASP A 30 10.98 -0.80 -2.42
CA ASP A 30 9.96 -1.25 -1.49
C ASP A 30 8.77 -0.29 -1.49
N TYR A 31 7.56 -0.86 -1.54
CA TYR A 31 6.26 -0.16 -1.64
C TYR A 31 5.94 0.48 -3.00
N ASP A 32 6.84 0.41 -3.97
CA ASP A 32 6.56 0.84 -5.33
C ASP A 32 5.82 -0.27 -6.11
N ASN A 33 4.89 0.16 -6.96
CA ASN A 33 4.07 -0.65 -7.83
C ASN A 33 4.19 -0.25 -9.31
N GLY A 34 5.06 0.70 -9.65
CA GLY A 34 5.33 1.13 -11.02
C GLY A 34 4.20 1.94 -11.66
N VAL A 35 3.27 2.48 -10.86
CA VAL A 35 2.20 3.40 -11.33
C VAL A 35 2.35 4.78 -10.70
N ALA A 36 1.46 5.72 -11.07
CA ALA A 36 1.47 7.11 -10.58
C ALA A 36 2.79 7.87 -10.87
N LEU A 37 3.42 7.61 -12.03
CA LEU A 37 4.61 8.33 -12.52
C LEU A 37 4.36 9.85 -12.67
N THR A 38 3.11 10.24 -12.84
CA THR A 38 2.64 11.62 -12.76
C THR A 38 1.61 11.74 -11.63
N PRO A 39 1.41 12.94 -11.05
CA PRO A 39 0.37 13.15 -10.04
C PRO A 39 -0.99 12.63 -10.53
N PRO A 40 -1.70 11.80 -9.74
CA PRO A 40 -2.98 11.24 -10.16
C PRO A 40 -4.02 12.36 -10.28
N MET A 41 -4.70 12.41 -11.44
CA MET A 41 -5.81 13.33 -11.68
C MET A 41 -7.13 12.56 -11.57
N GLY A 42 -8.15 13.19 -10.99
CA GLY A 42 -9.45 12.57 -10.80
C GLY A 42 -10.43 13.43 -10.03
N TRP A 43 -11.42 12.78 -9.43
CA TRP A 43 -12.50 13.42 -8.70
C TRP A 43 -12.70 12.78 -7.31
N SER A 44 -13.07 13.60 -6.32
CA SER A 44 -13.37 13.16 -4.96
C SER A 44 -14.81 13.50 -4.58
N SER A 45 -15.58 12.47 -4.24
CA SER A 45 -16.96 12.59 -3.75
C SER A 45 -17.06 13.27 -2.39
N TRP A 46 -15.98 13.26 -1.61
CA TRP A 46 -16.00 13.70 -0.21
C TRP A 46 -16.32 15.18 -0.05
N ASN A 47 -15.80 16.03 -0.93
CA ASN A 47 -15.94 17.48 -0.82
C ASN A 47 -17.41 17.93 -0.89
N THR A 48 -18.23 17.23 -1.68
CA THR A 48 -19.62 17.61 -1.93
C THR A 48 -20.61 16.73 -1.18
N PHE A 49 -20.39 15.42 -1.16
CA PHE A 49 -21.41 14.44 -0.76
C PHE A 49 -21.17 13.83 0.62
N ARG A 50 -19.92 13.83 1.13
CA ARG A 50 -19.55 13.25 2.43
C ARG A 50 -20.08 11.82 2.57
N ASN A 51 -20.96 11.58 3.55
CA ASN A 51 -21.56 10.27 3.81
C ASN A 51 -22.79 9.97 2.94
N ARG A 52 -23.27 10.91 2.12
CA ARG A 52 -24.45 10.75 1.25
C ARG A 52 -24.02 10.21 -0.12
N ILE A 53 -23.46 9.01 -0.13
CA ILE A 53 -22.97 8.34 -1.34
C ILE A 53 -23.79 7.08 -1.61
N ASN A 54 -24.08 6.83 -2.88
CA ASN A 54 -24.61 5.56 -3.37
C ASN A 54 -24.05 5.27 -4.78
N GLU A 55 -24.25 4.04 -5.26
CA GLU A 55 -23.74 3.59 -6.56
C GLU A 55 -24.21 4.49 -7.72
N LYS A 56 -25.51 4.81 -7.76
CA LYS A 56 -26.10 5.63 -8.82
C LYS A 56 -25.43 7.00 -8.92
N LEU A 57 -25.23 7.69 -7.80
CA LEU A 57 -24.55 8.99 -7.74
C LEU A 57 -23.15 8.92 -8.36
N ILE A 58 -22.37 7.90 -8.01
CA ILE A 58 -21.00 7.73 -8.51
C ILE A 58 -21.01 7.47 -10.01
N LEU A 59 -21.89 6.58 -10.50
CA LEU A 59 -22.03 6.27 -11.92
C LEU A 59 -22.51 7.48 -12.73
N ASP A 60 -23.48 8.24 -12.22
CA ASP A 60 -24.00 9.44 -12.89
C ASP A 60 -22.92 10.54 -12.94
N THR A 61 -22.14 10.71 -11.86
CA THR A 61 -21.02 11.69 -11.82
C THR A 61 -19.87 11.29 -12.76
N ALA A 62 -19.60 9.99 -12.91
CA ALA A 62 -18.56 9.50 -13.81
C ALA A 62 -18.95 9.62 -15.30
N LYS A 63 -20.24 9.71 -15.61
CA LYS A 63 -20.76 9.88 -16.98
C LYS A 63 -20.92 11.35 -17.40
N ALA A 64 -21.07 12.26 -16.43
CA ALA A 64 -21.27 13.69 -16.64
C ALA A 64 -19.99 14.36 -17.19
#